data_AF-A0A8G1RNR0-F1
#
_entry.id   AF-A0A8G1RNR0-F1
#
_cell.length_a   1.000
_cell.length_b   1.000
_cell.length_c   1.000
_cell.angle_alpha   90.00
_cell.angle_beta   90.00
_cell.angle_gamma   90.00
#
_symmetry.space_group_name_H-M   'P 1'
#
loop_
_entity.id
_entity.type
_entity.pdbx_description
1 polymer ?
#
loop_
_entity_poly.entity_id
_entity_poly.type
_entity_poly.pdbx_seq_one_letter_code
_entity_poly.pdbx_strand_id
1 'polypeptide(L)'
;MPLHTCPTDKPLDLGLWDYLTNTEGLHGSHDDPRFEMAKHQFGDAAKNFKIQHHKARMYYHEAKSEGIVEEEMSFERWSQVNMPALQMALREFQYKKDQLVQVGLMIYGPGYHERMERGAHESATKAAADDGFFS
;
A
#
# COMPACT_ATOMS: atom_id res chain seq x y z
N MET A 1 -21.48 25.22 -13.34
CA MET A 1 -20.43 24.33 -13.86
C MET A 1 -20.52 23.03 -13.09
N PRO A 2 -20.59 21.85 -13.74
CA PRO A 2 -20.59 20.61 -13.00
C PRO A 2 -19.19 20.43 -12.40
N LEU A 3 -19.12 20.22 -11.09
CA LEU A 3 -17.93 19.71 -10.43
C LEU A 3 -17.63 18.36 -11.07
N HIS A 4 -16.71 18.33 -12.02
CA HIS A 4 -16.10 17.07 -12.46
C HIS A 4 -15.45 16.50 -11.20
N THR A 5 -16.07 15.49 -10.61
CA THR A 5 -15.43 14.64 -9.62
C THR A 5 -14.14 14.16 -10.24
N CYS A 6 -13.01 14.65 -9.72
CA CYS A 6 -11.70 14.26 -10.21
C CYS A 6 -11.62 12.72 -10.10
N PRO A 7 -11.16 11.99 -11.14
CA PRO A 7 -11.01 10.52 -11.11
C PRO A 7 -10.07 9.99 -10.00
N THR A 8 -9.58 10.84 -9.12
CA THR A 8 -8.38 10.71 -8.28
C THR A 8 -8.67 10.79 -6.77
N ASP A 9 -9.95 10.81 -6.37
CA ASP A 9 -10.40 10.81 -4.96
C ASP A 9 -10.22 9.47 -4.24
N LYS A 10 -9.85 8.38 -4.94
CA LYS A 10 -9.67 7.08 -4.28
C LYS A 10 -8.43 7.10 -3.39
N PRO A 11 -8.58 7.04 -2.06
CA PRO A 11 -7.44 6.96 -1.17
C PRO A 11 -6.71 5.63 -1.40
N LEU A 12 -5.44 5.59 -1.04
CA LEU A 12 -4.70 4.33 -0.96
C LEU A 12 -5.46 3.36 -0.04
N ASP A 13 -5.93 2.25 -0.60
CA ASP A 13 -6.60 1.18 0.14
C ASP A 13 -5.55 0.28 0.79
N LEU A 14 -5.29 0.53 2.08
CA LEU A 14 -4.40 -0.33 2.86
C LEU A 14 -4.99 -1.73 3.10
N GLY A 15 -6.31 -1.89 2.93
CA GLY A 15 -7.00 -3.17 3.09
C GLY A 15 -6.55 -4.24 2.10
N LEU A 16 -5.90 -3.85 1.00
CA LEU A 16 -5.24 -4.75 0.06
C LEU A 16 -4.09 -5.57 0.67
N TRP A 17 -3.69 -5.29 1.92
CA TRP A 17 -2.62 -6.01 2.60
C TRP A 17 -3.03 -6.57 3.97
N ASP A 18 -4.31 -6.49 4.34
CA ASP A 18 -4.79 -6.96 5.66
C ASP A 18 -4.47 -8.45 5.88
N TYR A 19 -4.50 -9.24 4.80
CA TYR A 19 -4.21 -10.67 4.81
C TYR A 19 -2.80 -11.01 5.32
N LEU A 20 -1.83 -10.08 5.24
CA LEU A 20 -0.47 -10.30 5.74
C LEU A 20 -0.39 -10.37 7.27
N THR A 21 -1.36 -9.77 7.96
CA THR A 21 -1.37 -9.70 9.42
C THR A 21 -2.33 -10.71 10.06
N ASN A 22 -3.15 -11.38 9.24
CA ASN A 22 -4.13 -12.34 9.72
C ASN A 22 -3.51 -13.74 9.89
N THR A 23 -3.19 -14.10 11.13
CA THR A 23 -2.64 -15.40 11.52
C THR A 23 -3.65 -16.36 12.12
N GLU A 24 -4.94 -16.00 12.15
CA GLU A 24 -5.98 -16.81 12.79
C GLU A 24 -6.05 -18.22 12.19
N GLY A 25 -5.98 -19.25 13.04
CA GLY A 25 -6.08 -20.65 12.62
C GLY A 25 -4.82 -21.22 11.96
N LEU A 26 -3.72 -20.47 11.90
CA LEU A 26 -2.43 -21.01 11.50
C LEU A 26 -1.78 -21.77 12.65
N HIS A 27 -1.20 -22.94 12.37
CA HIS A 27 -0.42 -23.65 13.38
C HIS A 27 0.87 -22.87 13.69
N GLY A 28 0.99 -22.40 14.93
CA GLY A 28 2.11 -21.59 15.43
C GLY A 28 1.74 -20.89 16.73
N SER A 29 2.75 -20.32 17.42
CA SER A 29 2.49 -19.42 18.55
C SER A 29 1.87 -18.15 17.99
N HIS A 30 0.56 -17.99 18.13
CA HIS A 30 -0.18 -16.83 17.62
C HIS A 30 0.33 -15.51 18.23
N ASP A 31 1.02 -15.60 19.37
CA ASP A 31 1.62 -14.48 20.10
C ASP A 31 3.15 -14.44 20.00
N ASP A 32 3.75 -14.96 18.92
CA ASP A 32 5.20 -14.84 18.75
C ASP A 32 5.61 -13.35 18.70
N PRO A 33 6.44 -12.88 19.66
CA PRO A 33 6.75 -11.46 19.79
C PRO A 33 7.49 -10.89 18.57
N ARG A 34 8.15 -11.74 17.77
CA ARG A 34 8.81 -11.32 16.54
C ARG A 34 7.78 -10.98 15.47
N PHE A 35 6.69 -11.74 15.38
CA PHE A 35 5.61 -11.48 14.43
C PHE A 35 4.84 -10.21 14.82
N GLU A 36 4.47 -10.05 16.09
CA GLU A 36 3.77 -8.84 16.55
C GLU A 36 4.62 -7.58 16.37
N MET A 37 5.93 -7.66 16.62
CA MET A 37 6.85 -6.55 16.32
C MET A 37 6.88 -6.23 14.82
N ALA A 38 6.99 -7.23 13.95
CA ALA A 38 7.00 -7.02 12.50
C ALA A 38 5.69 -6.43 11.99
N LYS A 39 4.55 -6.88 12.53
CA LYS A 39 3.21 -6.36 12.25
C LYS A 39 3.05 -4.91 12.66
N HIS A 40 3.54 -4.53 13.85
CA HIS A 40 3.54 -3.13 14.29
C HIS A 40 4.37 -2.24 13.35
N GLN A 41 5.59 -2.67 13.02
CA GLN A 41 6.46 -1.92 12.11
C GLN A 41 5.87 -1.78 10.70
N PHE A 42 5.22 -2.84 10.20
CA PHE A 42 4.48 -2.80 8.95
C PHE A 42 3.31 -1.80 9.03
N GLY A 43 2.53 -1.82 10.12
CA GLY A 43 1.43 -0.88 10.34
C GLY A 43 1.87 0.59 10.35
N ASP A 44 2.97 0.89 11.04
CA ASP A 44 3.55 2.24 11.07
C ASP A 44 4.00 2.70 9.68
N ALA A 45 4.71 1.83 8.94
CA ALA A 45 5.16 2.12 7.59
C ALA A 45 4.00 2.32 6.61
N ALA A 46 2.95 1.48 6.71
CA ALA A 46 1.73 1.60 5.91
C ALA A 46 1.00 2.93 6.18
N LYS A 47 0.92 3.34 7.46
CA LYS A 47 0.33 4.62 7.86
C LYS A 47 1.14 5.80 7.32
N ASN A 48 2.47 5.76 7.45
CA ASN A 48 3.34 6.80 6.90
C ASN A 48 3.20 6.90 5.38
N PHE A 49 3.22 5.76 4.67
CA PHE A 49 3.03 5.71 3.22
C PHE A 49 1.70 6.33 2.80
N LYS A 50 0.59 5.99 3.48
CA LYS A 50 -0.72 6.59 3.21
C LYS A 50 -0.72 8.11 3.40
N ILE A 51 -0.07 8.62 4.45
CA ILE A 51 0.06 10.07 4.71
C ILE A 51 0.85 10.75 3.59
N GLN A 52 2.01 10.21 3.21
CA GLN A 52 2.84 10.82 2.16
C GLN A 52 2.15 10.74 0.79
N HIS A 53 1.44 9.66 0.51
CA HIS A 53 0.69 9.50 -0.73
C HIS A 53 -0.44 10.53 -0.82
N HIS A 54 -1.18 10.75 0.26
CA HIS A 54 -2.21 11.79 0.32
C HIS A 54 -1.63 13.19 0.09
N LYS A 55 -0.52 13.54 0.78
CA LYS A 55 0.18 14.82 0.58
C LYS A 55 0.65 15.01 -0.85
N ALA A 56 1.25 13.98 -1.45
CA ALA A 56 1.72 14.01 -2.83
C ALA A 56 0.56 14.28 -3.80
N ARG A 57 -0.60 13.67 -3.58
CA ARG A 57 -1.78 13.94 -4.41
C ARG A 57 -2.26 15.38 -4.27
N MET A 58 -2.32 15.92 -3.05
CA MET A 58 -2.68 17.32 -2.86
C MET A 58 -1.76 18.26 -3.64
N TYR A 59 -0.44 18.11 -3.49
CA TYR A 59 0.52 18.96 -4.20
C TYR A 59 0.48 18.78 -5.72
N TYR A 60 0.24 17.56 -6.21
CA TYR A 60 0.06 17.31 -7.64
C TYR A 60 -1.15 18.07 -8.19
N HIS A 61 -2.26 18.09 -7.47
CA HIS A 61 -3.46 18.82 -7.86
C HIS A 61 -3.26 20.33 -7.83
N GLU A 62 -2.62 20.85 -6.78
CA GLU A 62 -2.26 22.26 -6.68
C GLU A 62 -1.36 22.67 -7.86
N ALA A 63 -0.28 21.94 -8.13
CA ALA A 63 0.62 22.19 -9.24
C ALA A 63 -0.08 22.06 -10.61
N LYS A 64 -1.06 21.14 -10.76
CA LYS A 64 -1.91 21.08 -11.95
C LYS A 64 -2.81 22.32 -12.10
N SER A 65 -3.41 22.78 -11.00
CA SER A 65 -4.28 23.97 -11.02
C SER A 65 -3.52 25.26 -11.35
N GLU A 66 -2.24 25.32 -11.01
CA GLU A 66 -1.33 26.43 -11.31
C GLU A 66 -0.71 26.33 -12.72
N GLY A 67 -1.00 25.26 -13.47
CA GLY A 67 -0.43 25.04 -14.81
C GLY A 67 1.07 24.68 -14.81
N ILE A 68 1.62 24.27 -13.67
CA ILE A 68 3.03 23.87 -13.50
C ILE A 68 3.27 22.47 -14.05
N VAL A 69 2.27 21.60 -13.94
CA VAL A 69 2.34 20.21 -14.41
C VAL A 69 1.92 20.16 -15.87
N GLU A 70 2.79 19.61 -16.73
CA GLU A 70 2.45 19.31 -18.12
C GLU A 70 1.16 18.48 -18.19
N GLU A 71 0.27 18.80 -19.13
CA GLU A 71 -1.09 18.24 -19.18
C GLU A 71 -1.09 16.69 -19.19
N GLU A 72 -0.11 16.08 -19.86
CA GLU A 72 0.08 14.64 -19.99
C GLU A 72 0.89 13.99 -18.85
N MET A 73 1.48 14.77 -17.93
CA MET A 73 2.31 14.21 -16.88
C MET A 73 1.45 13.50 -15.82
N SER A 74 1.63 12.18 -15.70
CA SER A 74 0.93 11.36 -14.69
C SER A 74 1.37 11.72 -13.27
N PHE A 75 0.49 11.44 -12.30
CA PHE A 75 0.81 11.57 -10.87
C PHE A 75 2.06 10.78 -10.49
N GLU A 76 2.19 9.55 -10.96
CA GLU A 76 3.34 8.69 -10.67
C GLU A 76 4.64 9.34 -11.12
N ARG A 77 4.71 9.77 -12.38
CA ARG A 77 5.90 10.41 -12.94
C ARG A 77 6.22 11.73 -12.24
N TRP A 78 5.21 12.54 -11.97
CA TRP A 78 5.39 13.80 -11.24
C TRP A 78 5.89 13.57 -9.81
N SER A 79 5.30 12.62 -9.09
CA SER A 79 5.62 12.33 -7.70
C SER A 79 7.00 11.72 -7.51
N GLN A 80 7.52 10.98 -8.50
CA GLN A 80 8.89 10.48 -8.48
C GLN A 80 9.94 11.61 -8.44
N VAL A 81 9.66 12.71 -9.14
CA VAL A 81 10.58 13.86 -9.22
C VAL A 81 10.37 14.82 -8.06
N ASN A 82 9.12 15.09 -7.69
CA ASN A 82 8.76 16.19 -6.79
C ASN A 82 8.52 15.75 -5.34
N MET A 83 8.31 14.45 -5.08
CA MET A 83 7.96 13.94 -3.75
C MET A 83 8.96 12.89 -3.23
N PRO A 84 10.23 13.25 -2.92
CA PRO A 84 11.20 12.33 -2.35
C PRO A 84 10.71 11.60 -1.09
N ALA A 85 9.93 12.29 -0.25
CA ALA A 85 9.33 11.72 0.95
C ALA A 85 8.36 10.56 0.65
N LEU A 86 7.59 10.65 -0.45
CA LEU A 86 6.73 9.54 -0.89
C LEU A 86 7.56 8.34 -1.31
N GLN A 87 8.65 8.57 -2.04
CA GLN A 87 9.55 7.49 -2.49
C GLN A 87 10.23 6.79 -1.32
N MET A 88 10.66 7.55 -0.30
CA MET A 88 11.20 6.98 0.93
C MET A 88 10.15 6.15 1.68
N ALA A 89 8.93 6.68 1.83
CA ALA A 89 7.85 5.96 2.50
C ALA A 89 7.42 4.69 1.76
N LEU A 90 7.41 4.70 0.42
CA LEU A 90 7.16 3.51 -0.40
C LEU A 90 8.21 2.43 -0.17
N ARG A 91 9.51 2.81 -0.17
CA ARG A 91 10.61 1.87 0.08
C ARG A 91 10.53 1.28 1.48
N GLU A 92 10.25 2.11 2.48
CA GLU A 92 10.08 1.66 3.87
C GLU A 92 8.90 0.71 4.00
N PHE A 93 7.76 1.04 3.39
CA PHE A 93 6.58 0.16 3.33
C PHE A 93 6.91 -1.19 2.71
N GLN A 94 7.55 -1.22 1.53
CA GLN A 94 7.95 -2.45 0.85
C GLN A 94 8.91 -3.29 1.72
N TYR A 95 9.91 -2.65 2.31
CA TYR A 95 10.86 -3.31 3.21
C TYR A 95 10.16 -3.94 4.42
N LYS A 96 9.26 -3.20 5.10
CA LYS A 96 8.54 -3.73 6.26
C LYS A 96 7.53 -4.81 5.90
N LYS A 97 6.91 -4.71 4.73
CA LYS A 97 6.08 -5.78 4.17
C LYS A 97 6.88 -7.07 3.99
N ASP A 98 8.05 -6.99 3.36
CA ASP A 98 8.89 -8.15 3.11
C ASP A 98 9.43 -8.76 4.42
N GLN A 99 9.76 -7.93 5.42
CA GLN A 99 10.12 -8.39 6.77
C GLN A 99 8.97 -9.15 7.44
N LEU A 100 7.73 -8.62 7.38
CA LEU A 100 6.55 -9.30 7.93
C LEU A 100 6.34 -10.66 7.25
N VAL A 101 6.47 -10.71 5.93
CA VAL A 101 6.36 -11.95 5.15
C VAL A 101 7.40 -12.98 5.59
N GLN A 102 8.67 -12.59 5.69
CA GLN A 102 9.74 -13.49 6.12
C GLN A 102 9.52 -14.04 7.53
N VAL A 103 9.12 -13.17 8.46
CA VAL A 103 8.86 -13.58 9.85
C VAL A 103 7.63 -14.51 9.93
N GLY A 104 6.57 -14.20 9.19
CA GLY A 104 5.38 -15.06 9.11
C GLY A 104 5.69 -16.44 8.54
N LEU A 105 6.47 -16.52 7.45
CA LEU A 105 6.91 -17.80 6.88
C LEU A 105 7.78 -18.60 7.86
N MET A 106 8.65 -17.94 8.61
CA MET A 106 9.50 -18.60 9.61
C MET A 106 8.68 -19.20 10.77
N ILE A 107 7.60 -18.56 11.18
CA ILE A 107 6.82 -18.94 12.38
C ILE A 107 5.68 -19.90 12.03
N TYR A 108 4.95 -19.63 10.96
CA TYR A 108 3.72 -20.32 10.59
C TYR A 108 3.89 -21.23 9.36
N GLY A 109 5.02 -21.16 8.67
CA GLY A 109 5.39 -22.07 7.60
C GLY A 109 4.42 -22.06 6.41
N PRO A 110 4.14 -23.25 5.81
CA PRO A 110 3.32 -23.36 4.60
C PRO A 110 1.90 -22.79 4.73
N GLY A 111 1.28 -22.89 5.91
CA GLY A 111 -0.08 -22.36 6.10
C GLY A 111 -0.15 -20.84 5.93
N TYR A 112 0.93 -20.12 6.27
CA TYR A 112 1.03 -18.69 6.02
C TYR A 112 1.26 -18.38 4.54
N HIS A 113 2.07 -19.19 3.85
CA HIS A 113 2.27 -19.06 2.40
C HIS A 113 0.97 -19.18 1.61
N GLU A 114 0.19 -20.24 1.86
CA GLU A 114 -1.10 -20.47 1.18
C GLU A 114 -2.08 -19.33 1.44
N ARG A 115 -2.10 -18.78 2.65
CA ARG A 115 -2.93 -17.62 2.99
C ARG A 115 -2.49 -16.37 2.24
N MET A 116 -1.19 -16.14 2.12
CA MET A 116 -0.68 -14.99 1.36
C MET A 116 -1.03 -15.09 -0.12
N GLU A 117 -0.91 -16.26 -0.73
CA GLU A 117 -1.27 -16.45 -2.13
C GLU A 117 -2.76 -16.18 -2.35
N ARG A 118 -3.63 -16.72 -1.47
CA ARG A 118 -5.07 -16.48 -1.54
C ARG A 118 -5.41 -15.00 -1.33
N GLY A 119 -4.86 -14.38 -0.28
CA GLY A 119 -5.11 -12.98 0.05
C GLY A 119 -4.59 -12.03 -1.03
N ALA A 120 -3.45 -12.34 -1.65
CA ALA A 120 -2.91 -11.58 -2.78
C ALA A 120 -3.82 -11.70 -4.01
N HIS A 121 -4.34 -12.91 -4.29
CA HIS A 121 -5.27 -13.13 -5.39
C HIS A 121 -6.61 -12.39 -5.18
N GLU A 122 -7.16 -12.45 -3.98
CA GLU A 122 -8.39 -11.73 -3.60
C GLU A 122 -8.20 -10.21 -3.67
N SER A 123 -7.06 -9.71 -3.17
CA SER A 123 -6.73 -8.28 -3.20
C SER A 123 -6.51 -7.79 -4.63
N ALA A 124 -5.84 -8.58 -5.49
CA ALA A 124 -5.68 -8.26 -6.90
C ALA A 124 -7.04 -8.25 -7.64
N THR A 125 -7.93 -9.19 -7.30
CA THR A 125 -9.29 -9.24 -7.85
C THR A 125 -10.11 -8.03 -7.41
N LYS A 126 -10.01 -7.63 -6.13
CA LYS A 126 -10.66 -6.43 -5.60
C LYS A 126 -10.13 -5.16 -6.27
N ALA A 127 -8.81 -5.04 -6.41
CA ALA A 127 -8.19 -3.92 -7.12
C ALA A 127 -8.63 -3.84 -8.59
N ALA A 128 -8.71 -4.97 -9.30
CA ALA A 128 -9.19 -5.02 -10.69
C ALA A 128 -10.71 -4.78 -10.83
N ALA A 129 -11.51 -5.16 -9.83
CA ALA A 129 -12.95 -4.89 -9.81
C ALA A 129 -13.23 -3.41 -9.49
N ASP A 130 -12.42 -2.81 -8.62
CA ASP A 130 -12.52 -1.39 -8.29
C ASP A 130 -11.94 -0.51 -9.41
N ASP A 131 -10.91 -0.98 -10.12
CA ASP A 131 -10.27 -0.31 -11.25
C ASP A 131 -10.32 -1.18 -12.51
N GLY A 132 -11.26 -0.88 -13.41
CA GLY A 132 -11.12 -1.17 -14.85
C GLY A 132 -9.97 -0.35 -15.48
N PHE A 133 -8.81 -0.28 -14.84
CA PHE A 133 -7.69 0.62 -15.18
C PHE A 133 -6.32 0.13 -14.70
N PHE A 134 -6.07 -1.18 -14.66
CA PHE A 134 -4.70 -1.69 -14.79
C PHE A 134 -4.60 -2.45 -16.12
N SER A 135 -4.40 -1.68 -17.20
CA SER A 135 -3.81 -2.10 -18.47
C SER A 135 -2.97 -0.96 -19.02
#